data_AF-A0A6G8NWG0-F1
#
_entry.id   AF-A0A6G8NWG0-F1
#
_cell.length_a   1.000
_cell.length_b   1.000
_cell.length_c   1.000
_cell.angle_alpha   90.00
_cell.angle_beta   90.00
_cell.angle_gamma   90.00
#
_symmetry.space_group_name_H-M   'P 1'
#
loop_
_entity.id
_entity.type
_entity.pdbx_description
1 polymer ?
#
loop_
_entity_poly.entity_id
_entity_poly.type
_entity_poly.pdbx_seq_one_letter_code
_entity_poly.pdbx_strand_id
1 'polypeptide(L)' 'MNHPALSASLTGNNPAFDAPVPIPVREVLPWAVFIGLLLLIAIYFVGAEQGATSIFQSMVIHEFVHDGRHLLGFPCH' A
#
# COMPACT_ATOMS: atom_id res chain seq x y z
N MET A 1 -22.65 -66.43 -10.24
CA MET A 1 -21.38 -65.73 -10.53
C MET A 1 -21.55 -64.31 -10.06
N ASN A 2 -21.15 -64.02 -8.81
CA ASN A 2 -21.34 -62.72 -8.16
C ASN A 2 -19.96 -62.13 -7.90
N HIS A 3 -19.56 -61.11 -8.64
CA HIS A 3 -18.43 -60.27 -8.26
C HIS A 3 -18.97 -59.11 -7.38
N PRO A 4 -18.47 -58.92 -6.15
CA PRO A 4 -18.80 -57.75 -5.36
C PRO A 4 -18.00 -56.54 -5.86
N ALA A 5 -18.70 -55.42 -5.93
CA ALA A 5 -18.20 -54.10 -6.26
C ALA A 5 -17.11 -53.63 -5.27
N LEU A 6 -16.04 -53.05 -5.81
CA LEU A 6 -15.18 -52.12 -5.08
C LEU A 6 -14.82 -50.96 -6.00
N SER A 7 -15.80 -50.09 -6.21
CA SER A 7 -15.59 -48.71 -6.65
C SER A 7 -14.87 -47.98 -5.52
N ALA A 8 -13.55 -48.12 -5.44
CA ALA A 8 -12.74 -47.37 -4.50
C ALA A 8 -12.86 -45.88 -4.85
N SER A 9 -13.61 -45.17 -4.02
CA SER A 9 -13.75 -43.73 -4.01
C SER A 9 -12.36 -43.07 -3.96
N LEU A 10 -11.93 -42.46 -5.06
CA LEU A 10 -10.71 -41.65 -5.16
C LEU A 10 -10.88 -40.26 -4.51
N THR A 11 -11.73 -40.13 -3.48
CA THR A 11 -11.74 -38.93 -2.62
C THR A 11 -10.78 -39.15 -1.47
N GLY A 12 -9.50 -39.30 -1.81
CA GLY A 12 -8.43 -39.11 -0.85
C GLY A 12 -8.35 -37.63 -0.50
N ASN A 13 -9.01 -37.22 0.58
CA ASN A 13 -8.67 -35.98 1.28
C ASN A 13 -7.24 -36.14 1.81
N ASN A 14 -6.25 -35.89 0.94
CA ASN A 14 -4.85 -35.96 1.30
C ASN A 14 -4.47 -34.59 1.90
N PRO A 15 -4.27 -34.48 3.22
CA PRO A 15 -4.02 -33.20 3.89
C PRO A 15 -2.73 -32.53 3.41
N ALA A 16 -1.86 -33.26 2.70
CA ALA A 16 -0.68 -32.72 2.05
C ALA A 16 -0.97 -31.71 0.93
N PHE A 17 -2.15 -31.77 0.28
CA PHE A 17 -2.55 -30.77 -0.73
C PHE A 17 -3.19 -29.52 -0.12
N ASP A 18 -3.58 -29.58 1.15
CA ASP A 18 -4.20 -28.47 1.90
C ASP A 18 -3.20 -27.75 2.81
N ALA A 19 -1.91 -28.11 2.69
CA ALA A 19 -0.83 -27.48 3.44
C ALA A 19 -0.48 -26.11 2.81
N PRO A 20 -0.36 -25.04 3.62
CA PRO A 20 0.09 -23.74 3.13
C PRO A 20 1.47 -23.84 2.47
N VAL A 21 1.59 -23.31 1.25
CA VAL A 21 2.86 -23.24 0.53
C VAL A 21 3.79 -22.23 1.24
N PRO A 22 5.01 -22.63 1.63
CA PRO A 22 5.97 -21.71 2.24
C PRO A 22 6.42 -20.62 1.26
N ILE A 23 6.46 -19.36 1.71
CA ILE A 23 6.95 -18.23 0.90
C ILE A 23 8.48 -18.26 0.87
N PRO A 24 9.13 -18.28 -0.31
CA PRO A 24 10.59 -18.30 -0.42
C PRO A 24 11.19 -16.91 -0.13
N VAL A 25 11.40 -16.60 1.16
CA VAL A 25 11.87 -15.29 1.62
C VAL A 25 13.17 -14.86 0.94
N ARG A 26 14.11 -15.79 0.72
CA ARG A 26 15.42 -15.49 0.10
C ARG A 26 15.30 -14.99 -1.34
N GLU A 27 14.26 -15.42 -2.06
CA GLU A 27 14.01 -15.03 -3.44
C GLU A 27 13.28 -13.70 -3.51
N VAL A 28 12.41 -13.42 -2.54
CA VAL A 28 11.62 -12.17 -2.45
C VAL A 28 12.44 -11.01 -1.88
N LEU A 29 13.35 -11.29 -0.95
CA LEU A 29 14.07 -10.26 -0.18
C LEU A 29 14.82 -9.23 -1.05
N PRO A 30 15.58 -9.61 -2.10
CA PRO A 30 16.29 -8.63 -2.94
C PRO A 30 15.34 -7.67 -3.66
N TRP A 31 14.20 -8.19 -4.15
CA TRP A 31 13.18 -7.40 -4.83
C TRP A 31 12.46 -6.47 -3.87
N ALA A 32 12.11 -6.96 -2.68
CA ALA A 32 11.50 -6.15 -1.63
C ALA A 32 12.40 -4.97 -1.22
N VAL A 33 13.71 -5.22 -1.06
CA VAL A 33 14.69 -4.16 -0.77
C VAL A 33 14.79 -3.17 -1.93
N PHE A 34 14.86 -3.66 -3.16
CA PHE A 34 14.95 -2.80 -4.35
C PHE A 34 13.72 -1.89 -4.48
N ILE A 35 12.51 -2.45 -4.39
CA ILE A 35 11.26 -1.69 -4.42
C ILE A 35 11.18 -0.73 -3.24
N GLY A 36 11.56 -1.19 -2.04
CA GLY A 36 11.62 -0.35 -0.85
C GLY A 36 12.53 0.85 -1.02
N LEU A 37 13.70 0.67 -1.62
CA LEU A 37 14.63 1.77 -1.93
C LEU A 37 14.03 2.73 -2.96
N LEU A 38 13.44 2.22 -4.04
CA LEU A 38 12.76 3.07 -5.03
C LEU A 38 11.60 3.86 -4.43
N LEU A 39 10.83 3.25 -3.52
CA LEU A 39 9.74 3.91 -2.81
C LEU A 39 10.27 5.03 -1.92
N LEU A 40 11.35 4.79 -1.16
CA LEU A 40 11.99 5.81 -0.33
C LEU A 40 12.51 6.98 -1.17
N ILE A 41 13.11 6.68 -2.33
CA ILE A 41 13.55 7.69 -3.30
C ILE A 41 12.34 8.48 -3.82
N ALA A 42 11.25 7.81 -4.22
CA ALA A 42 10.04 8.47 -4.68
C ALA A 42 9.43 9.38 -3.60
N ILE A 43 9.35 8.91 -2.36
CA ILE A 43 8.88 9.70 -1.21
C ILE A 43 9.81 10.90 -0.97
N TYR A 44 11.13 10.72 -1.11
CA TYR A 44 12.09 11.81 -1.01
C TYR A 44 11.88 12.87 -2.10
N PHE A 45 11.72 12.46 -3.37
CA PHE A 45 11.49 13.39 -4.47
C PHE A 45 10.14 14.09 -4.33
N VAL A 46 9.05 13.35 -4.14
CA VAL A 46 7.72 13.92 -3.90
C VAL A 46 7.76 14.84 -2.68
N GLY A 47 8.39 14.42 -1.58
CA GLY A 47 8.50 15.20 -0.36
C GLY A 47 9.41 16.43 -0.48
N ALA A 48 10.48 16.39 -1.26
CA ALA A 48 11.37 17.53 -1.48
C ALA A 48 10.77 18.53 -2.48
N GLU A 49 10.17 18.03 -3.56
CA GLU A 49 9.60 18.83 -4.64
C GLU A 49 8.20 19.37 -4.28
N GLN A 50 7.39 18.62 -3.53
CA GLN A 50 6.14 19.12 -2.92
C GLN A 50 6.36 19.75 -1.53
N GLY A 51 7.49 19.49 -0.87
CA GLY A 51 7.86 20.13 0.40
C GLY A 51 8.23 21.59 0.24
N ALA A 52 8.92 21.92 -0.86
CA ALA A 52 9.15 23.31 -1.24
C ALA A 52 7.82 24.02 -1.54
N THR A 53 6.94 23.43 -2.36
CA THR A 53 5.65 24.07 -2.71
C THR A 53 4.69 24.16 -1.52
N SER A 54 4.63 23.16 -0.64
CA SER A 54 3.73 23.20 0.53
C SER A 54 4.11 24.25 1.57
N ILE A 55 5.41 24.55 1.76
CA ILE A 55 5.85 25.67 2.61
C ILE A 55 5.48 27.02 1.98
N PHE A 56 5.66 27.19 0.67
CA PHE A 56 5.30 28.45 0.00
C PHE A 56 3.79 28.65 -0.14
N GLN A 57 3.03 27.56 -0.38
CA GLN A 57 1.58 27.63 -0.53
C GLN A 57 0.87 27.83 0.79
N SER A 58 1.35 27.23 1.88
CA SER A 58 0.74 27.41 3.20
C SER A 58 0.74 28.89 3.61
N MET A 59 1.87 29.62 3.59
CA MET A 59 1.90 31.03 4.01
C MET A 59 1.07 31.95 3.11
N VAL A 60 1.29 31.90 1.79
CA VAL A 60 0.68 32.86 0.86
C VAL A 60 -0.83 32.69 0.76
N ILE A 61 -1.33 31.44 0.70
CA ILE A 61 -2.77 31.19 0.62
C ILE A 61 -3.45 31.42 1.97
N HIS A 62 -2.79 31.10 3.08
CA HIS A 62 -3.36 31.30 4.41
C HIS A 62 -3.51 32.79 4.73
N GLU A 63 -2.53 33.63 4.36
CA GLU A 63 -2.65 35.09 4.47
C GLU A 63 -3.67 35.66 3.48
N PHE A 64 -3.67 35.25 2.21
CA PHE A 64 -4.66 35.71 1.22
C PHE A 64 -6.10 35.40 1.64
N VAL A 65 -6.36 34.19 2.15
CA VAL A 65 -7.70 33.79 2.62
C VAL A 65 -8.05 34.47 3.94
N HIS A 66 -7.07 34.59 4.85
CA HIS A 66 -7.26 35.30 6.11
C HIS A 66 -7.63 36.77 5.85
N ASP A 67 -6.89 37.46 4.97
CA ASP A 67 -7.12 38.84 4.56
C ASP A 67 -8.43 38.99 3.78
N GLY A 68 -8.76 38.04 2.89
CA GLY A 68 -10.03 38.01 2.18
C GLY A 68 -11.23 37.92 3.12
N ARG A 69 -11.16 37.11 4.18
CA ARG A 69 -12.20 37.02 5.21
C ARG A 69 -12.36 38.35 5.95
N HIS A 70 -11.24 39.01 6.27
CA HIS A 70 -11.23 40.33 6.89
C HIS A 70 -11.81 41.42 5.97
N LEU A 71 -11.46 41.42 4.68
CA LEU A 71 -12.00 42.35 3.68
C LEU A 71 -13.52 42.19 3.49
N LEU A 72 -14.03 40.97 3.62
CA LEU A 72 -15.46 40.68 3.55
C LEU A 72 -16.19 40.88 4.90
N GLY A 73 -15.48 41.37 5.93
CA GLY A 73 -16.06 41.72 7.24
C GLY A 73 -16.35 40.54 8.16
N PHE A 74 -15.89 39.33 7.82
CA PHE A 74 -16.07 38.15 8.64
C PHE A 74 -15.04 38.12 9.78
N PRO A 75 -15.45 38.00 11.06
CA PRO A 75 -14.54 38.03 12.21
C PRO A 75 -13.59 36.83 12.26
N CYS A 76 -12.37 37.05 12.77
CA CYS A 76 -11.39 36.01 13.10
C CYS A 76 -11.49 35.67 14.59
N HIS A 77 -11.53 34.39 14.95
CA HIS A 77 -11.31 33.93 16.33
C HIS A 77 -10.09 33.03 16.35
#